data_AF-A0AAW2XI15-F1
#
_entry.id   AF-A0AAW2XI15-F1
#
_cell.length_a   1.000
_cell.length_b   1.000
_cell.length_c   1.000
_cell.angle_alpha   90.00
_cell.angle_beta   90.00
_cell.angle_gamma   90.00
#
_symmetry.space_group_name_H-M   'P 1'
#
loop_
_entity.id
_entity.type
_entity.pdbx_description
1 polymer ?
#
loop_
_entity_poly.entity_id
_entity_poly.type
_entity_poly.pdbx_seq_one_letter_code
_entity_poly.pdbx_strand_id
1 'polypeptide(L)'
;MREFNQCLIEAGVDTPPMQGHWFSWYSSSEGAKSLWRRLECALVNDAWLGRWPDSHYICSASMTSDHSPLILGKDRHFQNNGSLFRFDNFLLHTWFSGGSEQDLEAIYS
;
A
#
# COMPACT_ATOMS: atom_id res chain seq x y z
N MET A 1 -0.42 8.96 -19.16
CA MET A 1 0.66 8.86 -18.14
C MET A 1 1.26 10.23 -17.82
N ARG A 2 1.44 11.13 -18.81
CA ARG A 2 1.93 12.49 -18.54
C ARG A 2 0.94 13.29 -17.70
N GLU A 3 -0.35 13.10 -17.95
CA GLU A 3 -1.47 13.74 -17.26
C GLU A 3 -1.50 13.32 -15.78
N PHE A 4 -1.29 12.03 -15.50
CA PHE A 4 -1.22 11.51 -14.15
C PHE A 4 -0.01 12.06 -13.38
N ASN A 5 1.18 12.01 -13.99
CA ASN A 5 2.39 12.56 -13.36
C ASN A 5 2.27 14.06 -13.09
N GLN A 6 1.66 14.80 -14.01
CA GLN A 6 1.39 16.23 -13.83
C GLN A 6 0.46 16.47 -12.64
N CYS A 7 -0.59 15.66 -12.49
CA CYS A 7 -1.48 15.72 -11.33
C CYS A 7 -0.75 15.45 -10.01
N LEU A 8 0.19 14.49 -9.98
CA LEU A 8 1.00 14.23 -8.77
C LEU A 8 1.85 15.45 -8.38
N ILE A 9 2.49 16.08 -9.37
CA ILE A 9 3.30 17.29 -9.17
C ILE A 9 2.43 18.44 -8.65
N GLU A 10 1.28 18.68 -9.28
CA GLU A 10 0.34 19.72 -8.88
C GLU A 10 -0.25 19.49 -7.48
N ALA A 11 -0.45 18.24 -7.10
CA ALA A 11 -0.91 17.85 -5.77
C ALA A 11 0.19 17.91 -4.69
N GLY A 12 1.46 18.10 -5.06
CA GLY A 12 2.58 18.16 -4.12
C GLY A 12 2.80 16.83 -3.39
N VAL A 13 2.61 15.71 -4.10
CA VAL A 13 2.84 14.36 -3.58
C VAL A 13 3.95 13.66 -4.33
N ASP A 14 4.73 12.85 -3.62
CA ASP A 14 5.80 12.03 -4.17
C ASP A 14 5.67 10.58 -3.68
N THR A 15 6.34 9.68 -4.38
CA THR A 15 6.42 8.26 -4.01
C THR A 15 7.63 8.06 -3.08
N PRO A 16 7.43 7.63 -1.82
CA PRO A 16 8.56 7.33 -0.95
C PRO A 16 9.28 6.07 -1.45
N PRO A 17 10.52 5.80 -0.99
CA PRO A 17 11.26 4.61 -1.39
C PRO A 17 10.47 3.31 -1.21
N MET A 18 10.54 2.43 -2.20
CA MET A 18 9.89 1.11 -2.15
C MET A 18 10.86 0.05 -1.63
N GLN A 19 10.35 -0.88 -0.82
CA GLN A 19 11.01 -2.12 -0.42
C GLN A 19 10.11 -3.34 -0.69
N GLY A 20 10.67 -4.55 -0.60
CA GLY A 20 9.93 -5.80 -0.78
C GLY A 20 9.78 -6.22 -2.25
N HIS A 21 8.63 -6.81 -2.59
CA HIS A 21 8.39 -7.37 -3.92
C HIS A 21 8.21 -6.28 -4.98
N TRP A 22 8.81 -6.48 -6.15
CA TRP A 22 8.75 -5.47 -7.21
C TRP A 22 7.37 -5.33 -7.86
N PHE A 23 6.58 -6.39 -7.88
CA PHE A 23 5.27 -6.43 -8.52
C PHE A 23 4.17 -6.39 -7.48
N SER A 24 3.17 -5.52 -7.72
CA SER A 24 2.01 -5.37 -6.87
C SER A 24 0.79 -6.13 -7.37
N TRP A 25 0.87 -6.68 -8.58
CA TRP A 25 -0.23 -7.38 -9.22
C TRP A 25 0.26 -8.58 -10.03
N TYR A 26 -0.52 -9.64 -9.99
CA TYR A 26 -0.30 -10.88 -10.70
C TYR A 26 -1.60 -11.39 -11.32
N SER A 27 -1.59 -11.64 -12.62
CA SER A 27 -2.68 -12.37 -13.27
C SER A 27 -2.18 -13.64 -13.91
N SER A 28 -2.84 -14.74 -13.55
CA SER A 28 -2.78 -16.00 -14.28
C SER A 28 -4.16 -16.27 -14.86
N SER A 29 -4.26 -16.30 -16.19
CA SER A 29 -5.44 -16.82 -16.89
C SER A 29 -5.06 -18.17 -17.50
N GLU A 30 -5.95 -19.17 -17.39
CA GLU A 30 -5.74 -20.45 -18.06
C GLU A 30 -5.56 -20.23 -19.57
N GLY A 31 -4.43 -20.69 -20.11
CA GLY A 31 -4.10 -20.57 -21.53
C GLY A 31 -3.39 -19.28 -21.95
N ALA A 32 -3.21 -18.29 -21.05
CA ALA A 32 -2.40 -17.10 -21.30
C ALA A 32 -1.09 -17.11 -20.51
N LYS A 33 -0.11 -16.32 -20.95
CA LYS A 33 1.14 -16.14 -20.21
C LYS A 33 0.86 -15.38 -18.91
N SER A 34 1.28 -15.91 -17.77
CA SER A 34 1.15 -15.20 -16.50
C SER A 34 1.83 -13.83 -16.56
N LEU A 35 1.15 -12.80 -16.06
CA LEU A 35 1.60 -11.41 -16.09
C LEU A 35 1.85 -10.90 -14.68
N TRP A 36 3.00 -10.26 -14.50
CA TRP A 36 3.35 -9.54 -13.29
C TRP A 36 3.44 -8.06 -13.62
N ARG A 37 2.76 -7.21 -12.85
CA ARG A 37 2.78 -5.76 -13.04
C ARG A 37 2.94 -5.03 -11.72
N ARG A 38 3.51 -3.84 -11.78
CA ARG A 38 3.51 -2.87 -10.69
C ARG A 38 2.47 -1.81 -11.03
N LEU A 39 1.35 -1.85 -10.33
CA LEU A 39 0.21 -0.97 -10.55
C LEU A 39 0.02 -0.01 -9.37
N GLU A 40 0.42 -0.43 -8.18
CA GLU A 40 0.21 0.32 -6.94
C GLU A 40 1.48 1.07 -6.54
N CYS A 41 1.30 2.26 -5.96
CA CYS A 41 2.34 3.00 -5.25
C CYS A 41 1.74 3.75 -4.06
N ALA A 42 2.55 3.98 -3.03
CA ALA A 42 2.19 4.89 -1.95
C ALA A 42 2.56 6.33 -2.35
N LEU A 43 1.73 7.30 -1.98
CA LEU A 43 1.97 8.73 -2.21
C LEU A 43 1.98 9.46 -0.88
N VAL A 44 2.96 10.34 -0.68
CA VAL A 44 3.12 11.15 0.54
C VAL A 44 3.39 12.59 0.16
N ASN A 45 3.00 13.54 1.01
CA ASN A 45 3.29 14.96 0.81
C ASN A 45 4.50 15.42 1.63
N ASP A 46 4.93 16.66 1.41
CA ASP A 46 6.07 17.26 2.11
C ASP A 46 5.88 17.33 3.64
N ALA A 47 4.64 17.52 4.11
CA ALA A 47 4.36 17.52 5.54
C ALA A 47 4.62 16.15 6.18
N TRP A 48 4.26 15.06 5.48
CA TRP A 48 4.58 13.70 5.89
C TRP A 48 6.09 13.46 5.90
N LEU A 49 6.80 13.82 4.82
CA LEU A 49 8.25 13.64 4.72
C LEU A 49 9.01 14.49 5.76
N GLY A 50 8.52 15.69 6.08
CA GLY A 50 9.07 16.51 7.15
C GLY A 50 8.90 15.87 8.53
N ARG A 51 7.85 15.07 8.74
CA ARG A 51 7.59 14.36 9.98
C ARG A 51 8.29 12.99 10.06
N TRP A 52 8.37 12.28 8.93
CA TRP A 52 8.95 10.94 8.78
C TRP A 52 9.88 10.90 7.56
N PRO A 53 11.10 11.45 7.67
CA PRO A 53 12.03 11.57 6.55
C PRO A 53 12.55 10.21 6.06
N ASP A 54 12.52 9.18 6.91
CA ASP A 54 12.91 7.80 6.59
C ASP A 54 11.69 6.93 6.19
N SER A 55 10.56 7.55 5.87
CA SER A 55 9.38 6.82 5.42
C SER A 55 9.65 6.08 4.11
N HIS A 56 9.04 4.91 4.00
CA HIS A 56 9.15 4.02 2.85
C HIS A 56 7.86 3.21 2.78
N TYR A 57 7.63 2.52 1.66
CA TYR A 57 6.55 1.56 1.59
C TYR A 57 7.05 0.18 1.19
N ILE A 58 6.38 -0.85 1.72
CA ILE A 58 6.72 -2.25 1.48
C ILE A 58 5.62 -2.86 0.64
N CYS A 59 5.99 -3.45 -0.50
CA CYS A 59 5.12 -4.35 -1.25
C CYS A 59 5.32 -5.77 -0.71
N SER A 60 4.33 -6.29 0.02
CA SER A 60 4.40 -7.62 0.63
C SER A 60 3.85 -8.69 -0.31
N ALA A 61 4.29 -9.95 -0.16
CA ALA A 61 3.74 -11.05 -0.93
C ALA A 61 2.23 -11.17 -0.70
N SER A 62 1.46 -11.26 -1.78
CA SER A 62 0.08 -11.73 -1.71
C SER A 62 0.05 -13.25 -1.65
N MET A 63 -0.78 -13.80 -0.76
CA MET A 63 -1.00 -15.25 -0.70
C MET A 63 -2.34 -15.67 -1.31
N THR A 64 -3.32 -14.77 -1.35
CA THR A 64 -4.71 -15.12 -1.69
C THR A 64 -5.37 -14.15 -2.66
N SER A 65 -4.69 -13.06 -3.03
CA SER A 65 -5.18 -12.09 -4.01
C SER A 65 -4.18 -11.99 -5.16
N ASP A 66 -4.69 -11.60 -6.31
CA ASP A 66 -3.91 -11.12 -7.44
C ASP A 66 -3.20 -9.79 -7.14
N HIS A 67 -3.61 -9.06 -6.10
CA HIS A 67 -2.94 -7.85 -5.62
C HIS A 67 -2.10 -8.11 -4.37
N SER A 68 -0.89 -7.57 -4.37
CA SER A 68 0.00 -7.49 -3.20
C SER A 68 -0.30 -6.23 -2.40
N PRO A 69 -0.43 -6.33 -1.07
CA PRO A 69 -0.67 -5.17 -0.24
C PRO A 69 0.57 -4.27 -0.15
N LEU A 70 0.31 -2.95 -0.10
CA LEU A 70 1.32 -1.93 0.19
C LEU A 70 1.20 -1.47 1.64
N ILE A 71 2.31 -1.45 2.36
CA ILE A 71 2.37 -1.04 3.76
C ILE A 71 3.29 0.18 3.88
N LEU A 72 2.75 1.31 4.34
CA LEU A 72 3.53 2.54 4.55
C LEU A 72 4.21 2.51 5.93
N GLY A 73 5.53 2.46 5.92
CA GLY A 73 6.39 2.49 7.10
C GLY A 73 6.86 3.91 7.43
N LYS A 74 6.91 4.22 8.73
CA LYS A 74 7.34 5.52 9.25
C LYS A 74 8.84 5.58 9.59
N ASP A 75 9.42 4.42 9.94
CA ASP A 75 10.80 4.30 10.44
C ASP A 75 11.50 3.09 9.80
N ARG A 76 12.85 3.12 9.67
CA ARG A 76 13.67 2.01 9.15
C ARG A 76 13.53 0.68 9.92
N HIS A 77 13.05 0.73 11.17
CA HIS A 77 12.87 -0.44 12.02
C HIS A 77 11.52 -1.15 11.84
N PHE A 78 10.72 -0.78 10.84
CA PHE A 78 9.50 -1.51 10.52
C PHE A 78 9.87 -2.95 10.11
N GLN A 79 9.80 -3.86 11.07
CA GLN A 79 9.95 -5.29 10.81
C GLN A 79 8.60 -5.81 10.34
N ASN A 80 8.54 -6.20 9.07
CA ASN A 80 7.48 -7.07 8.61
C ASN A 80 7.67 -8.41 9.34
N ASN A 81 7.00 -8.61 10.47
CA ASN A 81 7.11 -9.79 11.33
C ASN A 81 6.58 -11.08 10.67
N GLY A 82 6.51 -11.14 9.33
CA GLY A 82 5.90 -12.23 8.58
C GLY A 82 4.41 -12.39 8.85
N SER A 83 3.78 -11.46 9.57
CA SER A 83 2.34 -11.49 9.78
C SER A 83 1.67 -11.13 8.45
N LEU A 84 0.87 -12.06 7.96
CA LEU A 84 0.10 -11.88 6.74
C LEU A 84 -0.80 -10.65 6.90
N PHE A 85 -0.62 -9.66 6.02
CA PHE A 85 -1.63 -8.64 5.85
C PHE A 85 -2.86 -9.33 5.26
N ARG A 86 -3.84 -9.56 6.12
CA ARG A 86 -5.19 -9.97 5.75
C ARG A 86 -6.08 -8.77 6.06
N PHE A 87 -6.90 -8.36 5.11
CA PHE A 87 -7.83 -7.25 5.30
C PHE A 87 -8.67 -7.44 6.57
N ASP A 88 -9.11 -8.68 6.84
CA ASP A 88 -9.80 -9.06 8.08
C ASP A 88 -8.98 -8.79 9.34
N ASN A 89 -7.65 -9.00 9.33
CA ASN A 89 -6.78 -8.73 10.48
C ASN A 89 -6.68 -7.22 10.74
N PHE A 90 -6.59 -6.41 9.68
CA PHE A 90 -6.58 -4.96 9.82
C PHE A 90 -7.89 -4.46 10.44
N LEU A 91 -9.03 -4.93 9.93
CA LEU A 91 -10.35 -4.61 10.48
C LEU A 91 -10.47 -5.08 11.93
N LEU A 92 -10.07 -6.31 12.26
CA LEU A 92 -10.13 -6.80 13.64
C LEU A 92 -9.28 -5.94 14.58
N HIS A 93 -8.09 -5.50 14.16
CA HIS A 93 -7.25 -4.62 14.96
C HIS A 93 -7.86 -3.23 15.15
N THR A 94 -8.46 -2.61 14.13
CA THR A 94 -9.16 -1.32 14.30
C THR A 94 -10.40 -1.43 15.17
N TRP A 95 -11.15 -2.53 15.09
CA TRP A 95 -12.33 -2.79 15.92
C TRP A 95 -11.99 -3.00 17.40
N PHE A 96 -11.01 -3.85 17.73
CA PHE A 96 -10.63 -4.09 19.13
C PHE A 96 -9.85 -2.93 19.77
N SER A 97 -9.32 -2.00 18.96
CA SER A 97 -8.61 -0.81 19.44
C SER A 97 -9.52 0.41 19.62
N GLY A 98 -10.84 0.25 19.46
CA GLY A 98 -11.84 1.31 19.73
C GLY A 98 -12.30 2.13 18.52
N GLY A 99 -12.22 1.59 17.29
CA GLY A 99 -12.74 2.23 16.09
C GLY A 99 -14.26 2.49 16.16
N SER A 100 -14.71 3.62 15.62
CA SER A 100 -16.10 4.07 15.69
C SER A 100 -16.87 3.66 14.42
N GLU A 101 -18.20 3.57 14.51
CA GLU A 101 -19.08 3.16 13.41
C GLU A 101 -18.99 4.08 12.17
N GLN A 102 -18.53 5.33 12.35
CA GLN A 102 -18.28 6.29 11.27
C GLN A 102 -17.12 5.91 10.35
N ASP A 103 -16.17 5.08 10.83
CA ASP A 103 -15.03 4.63 10.05
C ASP A 103 -15.42 3.58 8.99
N LEU A 104 -16.62 2.98 9.11
CA LEU A 104 -17.14 1.96 8.18
C LEU A 104 -17.79 2.58 6.92
N GLU A 105 -18.49 3.71 7.05
CA GLU A 105 -19.15 4.35 5.90
C GLU A 105 -18.13 4.90 4.88
N ALA A 106 -16.93 5.25 5.32
CA ALA A 106 -15.85 5.71 4.44
C ALA A 106 -15.19 4.58 3.61
N ILE A 107 -15.40 3.31 3.98
CA ILE A 107 -14.80 2.15 3.29
C ILE A 107 -15.78 1.56 2.27
N TYR A 108 -17.09 1.75 2.46
CA TYR A 108 -18.15 1.23 1.58
C TYR A 108 -18.81 2.31 0.70
N SER A 109 -18.28 3.54 0.69
CA SER A 109 -18.62 4.64 -0.23
C SER A 109 -17.58 4.80 -1.32
#